data_AF-A0A3D2MIU0-F1
#
_entry.id   AF-A0A3D2MIU0-F1
#
_cell.length_a   1.000
_cell.length_b   1.000
_cell.length_c   1.000
_cell.angle_alpha   90.00
_cell.angle_beta   90.00
_cell.angle_gamma   90.00
#
_symmetry.space_group_name_H-M   'P 1'
#
loop_
_entity.id
_entity.type
_entity.pdbx_description
1 polymer ?
#
loop_
_entity_poly.entity_id
_entity_poly.type
_entity_poly.pdbx_seq_one_letter_code
_entity_poly.pdbx_strand_id
1 'polypeptide(L)'
;KIPMYITLKDGSPFAFAGLWDLWHSPDGRDIRTCTLVTTQPNTLVASIHDRMPVILSADARDMWLDTALQDEQALLPLLAPYPAEEMTARAVSRLVNNPRSEGAELIA
;
A
#
# COMPACT_ATOMS: atom_id res chain seq x y z
N LYS A 1 -1.44 -18.49 9.30
CA LYS A 1 -0.50 -17.82 8.37
C LYS A 1 0.71 -17.34 9.16
N ILE A 2 1.91 -17.37 8.58
CA ILE A 2 3.11 -16.76 9.16
C ILE A 2 3.09 -15.27 8.78
N PRO A 3 3.14 -14.32 9.73
CA PRO A 3 3.18 -12.90 9.41
C PRO A 3 4.49 -12.55 8.69
N MET A 4 4.38 -11.76 7.63
CA MET A 4 5.52 -11.33 6.81
C MET A 4 5.62 -9.81 6.86
N TYR A 5 6.84 -9.31 7.05
CA TYR A 5 7.18 -7.90 6.90
C TYR A 5 7.82 -7.70 5.52
N ILE A 6 7.24 -6.81 4.72
CA ILE A 6 7.61 -6.58 3.32
C ILE A 6 8.04 -5.12 3.19
N THR A 7 9.22 -4.89 2.61
CA THR A 7 9.83 -3.56 2.44
C THR A 7 10.51 -3.43 1.08
N LEU A 8 10.91 -2.20 0.74
CA LEU A 8 11.94 -2.00 -0.28
C LEU A 8 13.31 -2.45 0.24
N LYS A 9 14.18 -2.88 -0.66
CA LYS A 9 15.52 -3.37 -0.33
C LYS A 9 16.44 -2.29 0.19
N ASP A 10 16.25 -1.06 -0.25
CA ASP A 10 17.03 0.11 0.18
C ASP A 10 16.60 0.65 1.55
N GLY A 11 15.53 0.09 2.14
CA GLY A 11 14.98 0.51 3.42
C GLY A 11 14.22 1.84 3.37
N SER A 12 14.01 2.42 2.18
CA SER A 12 13.29 3.67 2.03
C SER A 12 11.78 3.48 2.24
N PRO A 13 11.08 4.51 2.73
CA PRO A 13 9.63 4.52 2.73
C PRO A 13 9.11 4.65 1.28
N PHE A 14 7.90 4.14 1.07
CA PHE A 14 7.24 4.16 -0.24
C PHE A 14 5.78 4.57 -0.10
N ALA A 15 5.17 4.99 -1.22
CA ALA A 15 3.78 5.44 -1.27
C ALA A 15 2.88 4.35 -1.85
N PHE A 16 1.67 4.21 -1.31
CA PHE A 16 0.61 3.41 -1.91
C PHE A 16 -0.35 4.29 -2.71
N ALA A 17 -0.86 3.78 -3.82
CA ALA A 17 -2.00 4.39 -4.49
C ALA A 17 -3.25 4.23 -3.62
N GLY A 18 -3.92 5.34 -3.34
CA GLY A 18 -5.09 5.37 -2.48
C GLY A 18 -6.13 6.36 -2.97
N LEU A 19 -7.39 6.05 -2.67
CA LEU A 19 -8.54 6.92 -2.88
C LEU A 19 -9.03 7.40 -1.52
N TRP A 20 -9.64 8.58 -1.47
CA TRP A 20 -10.24 9.11 -0.26
C TRP A 20 -11.56 9.79 -0.57
N ASP A 21 -12.42 9.87 0.44
CA ASP A 21 -13.69 10.59 0.35
C ASP A 21 -14.07 11.22 1.69
N LEU A 22 -14.92 12.23 1.64
CA LEU A 22 -15.51 12.91 2.78
C LEU A 22 -16.99 12.52 2.88
N TRP A 23 -17.32 11.73 3.90
CA TRP A 23 -18.70 11.41 4.20
C TRP A 23 -19.28 12.37 5.23
N HIS A 24 -20.40 12.99 4.89
CA HIS A 24 -21.18 13.84 5.80
C HIS A 24 -22.25 12.98 6.50
N SER A 25 -22.13 12.84 7.81
CA SER A 25 -23.09 12.06 8.59
C SER A 25 -24.40 12.84 8.81
N PRO A 26 -25.53 12.12 9.02
CA PRO A 26 -26.79 12.77 9.38
C PRO A 26 -26.75 13.56 10.69
N ASP A 27 -25.79 13.26 11.58
CA ASP A 27 -25.60 14.00 12.84
C ASP A 27 -24.62 15.19 12.71
N GLY A 28 -24.28 15.58 11.48
CA GLY A 28 -23.52 16.81 11.19
C GLY A 28 -22.01 16.67 11.34
N ARG A 29 -21.48 15.44 11.36
CA ARG A 29 -20.04 15.16 11.44
C ARG A 29 -19.46 14.83 10.07
N ASP A 30 -18.25 15.30 9.87
CA ASP A 30 -17.45 15.03 8.69
C ASP A 30 -16.50 13.85 8.96
N ILE A 31 -16.63 12.78 8.18
CA ILE A 31 -15.76 11.60 8.26
C ILE A 31 -14.94 11.48 6.99
N ARG A 32 -13.65 11.77 7.09
CA ARG A 32 -12.68 11.48 6.02
C ARG A 32 -12.28 10.02 6.10
N THR A 33 -12.44 9.30 5.01
CA THR A 33 -12.03 7.90 4.88
C THR A 33 -11.12 7.73 3.68
N CYS A 34 -10.27 6.71 3.70
CA CYS A 34 -9.42 6.35 2.57
C CYS A 34 -9.39 4.84 2.38
N THR A 35 -9.04 4.42 1.18
CA THR A 35 -8.81 3.03 0.81
C THR A 35 -7.52 2.90 0.01
N LEU A 36 -6.86 1.75 0.11
CA LEU A 36 -5.70 1.41 -0.71
C LEU A 36 -6.17 0.65 -1.94
N VAL A 37 -5.63 1.01 -3.10
CA VAL A 37 -5.85 0.24 -4.33
C VAL A 37 -4.99 -1.02 -4.29
N THR A 38 -5.58 -2.17 -4.62
CA THR A 38 -4.87 -3.46 -4.69
C THR A 38 -4.79 -3.95 -6.13
N THR A 39 -3.70 -4.65 -6.44
CA THR A 39 -3.44 -5.29 -7.73
C THR A 39 -3.01 -6.75 -7.52
N GLN A 40 -2.73 -7.45 -8.62
CA GLN A 40 -2.18 -8.81 -8.59
C GLN A 40 -0.80 -8.81 -7.92
N PRO A 41 -0.40 -9.89 -7.24
CA PRO A 41 0.89 -9.94 -6.59
C PRO A 41 2.00 -10.09 -7.64
N ASN A 42 3.15 -9.49 -7.38
CA ASN A 42 4.39 -9.82 -8.09
C ASN A 42 4.93 -11.19 -7.64
N THR A 43 6.04 -11.64 -8.22
CA THR A 43 6.63 -12.96 -7.91
C THR A 43 7.03 -13.14 -6.44
N LEU A 44 7.49 -12.09 -5.77
CA LEU A 44 7.81 -12.12 -4.33
C LEU A 44 6.53 -12.34 -3.50
N VAL A 45 5.52 -11.49 -3.73
CA VAL A 45 4.29 -11.48 -2.92
C VAL A 45 3.39 -12.67 -3.25
N ALA A 46 3.44 -13.23 -4.46
CA ALA A 46 2.59 -14.36 -4.86
C ALA A 46 2.84 -15.62 -4.00
N SER A 47 4.03 -15.74 -3.42
CA SER A 47 4.36 -16.81 -2.47
C SER A 47 3.75 -16.62 -1.07
N ILE A 48 3.25 -15.41 -0.77
CA ILE A 48 2.77 -14.95 0.54
C ILE A 48 1.25 -14.68 0.52
N HIS A 49 0.75 -14.02 -0.52
CA HIS A 49 -0.65 -13.61 -0.66
C HIS A 49 -1.07 -13.48 -2.14
N ASP A 50 -2.37 -13.59 -2.39
CA ASP A 50 -3.00 -13.48 -3.72
C ASP A 50 -3.22 -12.05 -4.23
N ARG A 51 -2.82 -11.04 -3.45
CA ARG A 51 -2.98 -9.61 -3.76
C ARG A 51 -1.85 -8.81 -3.14
N MET A 52 -1.55 -7.66 -3.73
CA MET A 52 -0.67 -6.66 -3.13
C MET A 52 -1.26 -5.26 -3.30
N PRO A 53 -0.97 -4.31 -2.40
CA PRO A 53 -1.26 -2.91 -2.65
C PRO A 53 -0.44 -2.39 -3.85
N VAL A 54 -0.99 -1.42 -4.58
CA VAL A 54 -0.24 -0.70 -5.62
C VAL A 54 0.76 0.24 -4.94
N ILE A 55 2.06 -0.03 -5.12
CA ILE A 55 3.14 0.86 -4.66
C ILE A 55 3.52 1.77 -5.82
N LEU A 56 3.61 3.07 -5.57
CA LEU A 56 3.94 4.09 -6.58
C LEU A 56 5.44 4.40 -6.54
N SER A 57 6.07 4.46 -7.73
CA SER A 57 7.39 5.09 -7.89
C SER A 57 7.30 6.60 -7.65
N ALA A 58 8.43 7.28 -7.54
CA ALA A 58 8.46 8.73 -7.33
C ALA A 58 7.68 9.49 -8.43
N ASP A 59 7.95 9.17 -9.70
CA ASP A 59 7.28 9.81 -10.84
C ASP A 59 5.78 9.48 -10.88
N ALA A 60 5.43 8.21 -10.63
CA ALA A 60 4.03 7.77 -10.59
C ALA A 60 3.24 8.42 -9.43
N ARG A 61 3.89 8.66 -8.29
CA ARG A 61 3.30 9.37 -7.15
C ARG A 61 2.95 10.80 -7.52
N ASP A 62 3.85 11.50 -8.20
CA ASP A 62 3.62 12.89 -8.57
C ASP A 62 2.49 12.99 -9.60
N MET A 63 2.42 12.06 -10.56
CA MET A 63 1.26 11.92 -11.46
C MET A 63 -0.04 11.59 -10.71
N TRP A 64 0.00 10.68 -9.72
CA TRP A 64 -1.18 10.27 -8.95
C TRP A 64 -1.79 11.41 -8.13
N LEU A 65 -0.96 12.35 -7.67
CA LEU A 65 -1.38 13.49 -6.85
C LEU A 65 -1.76 14.73 -7.67
N ASP A 66 -1.52 14.73 -8.99
CA ASP A 66 -1.87 15.85 -9.86
C ASP A 66 -3.38 15.92 -10.09
N THR A 67 -4.04 16.88 -9.45
CA THR A 67 -5.48 17.10 -9.58
C THR A 67 -5.90 17.64 -10.95
N ALA A 68 -4.96 18.17 -11.74
CA ALA A 68 -5.22 18.60 -13.11
C ALA A 68 -5.23 17.41 -14.10
N LEU A 69 -4.61 16.29 -13.73
CA LEU A 69 -4.60 15.08 -14.54
C LEU A 69 -5.93 14.31 -14.38
N GLN A 70 -6.82 14.48 -15.35
CA GLN A 70 -8.15 13.84 -15.38
C GLN A 70 -8.24 12.71 -16.42
N ASP A 71 -7.13 12.38 -17.09
CA ASP A 71 -7.09 11.32 -18.10
C ASP A 71 -6.90 9.93 -17.47
N GLU A 72 -7.99 9.15 -17.46
CA GLU A 72 -7.99 7.78 -16.96
C GLU A 72 -6.97 6.89 -17.69
N GLN A 73 -6.76 7.09 -19.00
CA GLN A 73 -5.84 6.24 -19.77
C GLN A 73 -4.37 6.48 -19.36
N ALA A 74 -4.06 7.65 -18.82
CA ALA A 74 -2.75 7.96 -18.26
C ALA A 74 -2.57 7.39 -16.84
N LEU A 75 -3.66 7.21 -16.08
CA LEU A 75 -3.63 6.76 -14.68
C LEU A 75 -3.72 5.23 -14.51
N LEU A 76 -4.50 4.54 -15.36
CA LEU A 76 -4.67 3.08 -15.29
C LEU A 76 -3.34 2.30 -15.33
N PRO A 77 -2.33 2.68 -16.14
CA PRO A 77 -1.03 2.01 -16.13
C PRO A 77 -0.28 2.07 -14.79
N LEU A 78 -0.61 3.04 -13.93
CA LEU A 78 0.01 3.15 -12.60
C LEU A 78 -0.48 2.05 -11.64
N LEU A 79 -1.59 1.36 -11.94
CA LEU A 79 -2.21 0.33 -11.10
C LEU A 79 -1.57 -1.07 -11.29
N ALA A 80 -0.25 -1.10 -11.43
CA ALA A 80 0.53 -2.30 -11.70
C ALA A 80 1.25 -2.84 -10.44
N PRO A 81 1.61 -4.13 -10.42
CA PRO A 81 2.46 -4.69 -9.36
C PRO A 81 3.84 -4.02 -9.36
N TYR A 82 4.38 -3.73 -8.18
CA TYR A 82 5.72 -3.16 -8.04
C TYR A 82 6.82 -4.18 -8.40
N PRO A 83 7.99 -3.76 -8.92
CA PRO A 83 9.10 -4.66 -9.22
C PRO A 83 9.52 -5.52 -8.03
N ALA A 84 9.50 -6.85 -8.19
CA ALA A 84 9.81 -7.79 -7.10
C ALA A 84 11.28 -7.72 -6.67
N GLU A 85 12.16 -7.43 -7.63
CA GLU A 85 13.60 -7.29 -7.48
C GLU A 85 14.01 -6.09 -6.61
N GLU A 86 13.12 -5.12 -6.40
CA GLU A 86 13.34 -3.96 -5.53
C GLU A 86 12.78 -4.18 -4.11
N MET A 87 12.10 -5.30 -3.90
CA MET A 87 11.42 -5.63 -2.64
C MET A 87 12.12 -6.77 -1.89
N THR A 88 11.89 -6.84 -0.59
CA THR A 88 12.29 -7.97 0.25
C THR A 88 11.19 -8.30 1.25
N ALA A 89 11.19 -9.55 1.72
CA ALA A 89 10.22 -10.04 2.69
C ALA A 89 10.89 -10.96 3.71
N ARG A 90 10.47 -10.87 4.97
CA ARG A 90 10.91 -11.76 6.03
C ARG A 90 9.80 -12.07 7.02
N ALA A 91 9.87 -13.23 7.65
CA ALA A 91 8.94 -13.57 8.72
C ALA A 91 9.16 -12.68 9.94
N VAL A 92 8.08 -12.34 10.63
CA VAL A 92 8.10 -11.60 11.90
C VAL A 92 7.28 -12.31 12.97
N SER A 93 7.41 -11.81 14.21
CA SER A 93 6.68 -12.34 15.35
C SER A 93 5.16 -12.31 15.15
N ARG A 94 4.46 -13.30 15.70
CA ARG A 94 2.99 -13.32 15.73
C ARG A 94 2.38 -12.25 16.63
N LEU A 95 3.19 -11.53 17.41
CA LEU A 95 2.74 -10.39 18.21
C LEU A 95 2.03 -9.31 17.37
N VAL A 96 2.43 -9.15 16.09
CA VAL A 96 1.81 -8.21 15.14
C VAL A 96 0.34 -8.52 14.83
N ASN A 97 -0.13 -9.75 15.11
CA ASN A 97 -1.52 -10.12 14.88
C ASN A 97 -2.49 -9.50 15.90
N ASN A 98 -1.99 -9.01 17.03
CA ASN A 98 -2.80 -8.29 18.01
C ASN A 98 -2.74 -6.78 17.70
N PRO A 99 -3.84 -6.15 17.29
CA PRO A 99 -3.85 -4.73 16.89
C PRO A 99 -3.61 -3.75 18.05
N ARG A 100 -3.50 -4.25 19.30
CA ARG A 100 -3.10 -3.44 20.45
C ARG A 100 -1.60 -3.48 20.73
N SER A 101 -0.86 -4.35 20.06
CA SER A 101 0.60 -4.42 20.18
C SER A 101 1.22 -3.27 19.39
N GLU A 102 2.17 -2.56 20.00
CA GLU A 102 2.93 -1.45 19.39
C GLU A 102 4.41 -1.62 19.74
N GLY A 103 5.32 -1.19 18.87
CA GLY A 103 6.77 -1.22 19.15
C GLY A 103 7.63 -1.75 17.99
N ALA A 104 8.94 -1.47 18.05
CA ALA A 104 9.90 -1.85 17.01
C ALA A 104 10.09 -3.37 16.92
N GLU A 105 9.87 -4.09 18.02
CA GLU A 105 9.95 -5.55 18.12
C GLU A 105 8.95 -6.28 17.21
N LEU A 106 7.89 -5.60 16.76
CA LEU A 106 6.89 -6.17 15.86
C LEU A 106 7.42 -6.37 14.44
N ILE A 107 8.43 -5.57 14.07
CA ILE A 107 9.09 -5.62 12.79
C ILE A 107 10.58 -5.97 12.93
N ALA A 108 11.03 -6.43 14.10
CA ALA A 108 12.42 -6.82 14.35
C ALA A 108 12.79 -8.10 13.60
#